data_AF-A0A4R6CQI7-F1
#
_entry.id   AF-A0A4R6CQI7-F1
#
_cell.length_a   1.000
_cell.length_b   1.000
_cell.length_c   1.000
_cell.angle_alpha   90.00
_cell.angle_beta   90.00
_cell.angle_gamma   90.00
#
_symmetry.space_group_name_H-M   'P 1'
#
loop_
_entity.id
_entity.type
_entity.pdbx_description
1 polymer ?
#
loop_
_entity_poly.entity_id
_entity_poly.type
_entity_poly.pdbx_seq_one_letter_code
_entity_poly.pdbx_strand_id
1 'polypeptide(L)'
;IDSFPVPVCQPIRNYRAKIFRGYANIGYKATKKIYFYGFKVHVIVSDDGYILDYVVTKASVHDAKETVELLENTHPSNYYLLGDEGYLGKELHQQLKQMGYELWTPYRKNMTGAK
;
A
#
# COMPACT_ATOMS: atom_id res chain seq x y z
N ILE A 1 -5.87 -3.49 5.51
CA ILE A 1 -5.22 -2.47 4.65
C ILE A 1 -4.66 -3.16 3.41
N ASP A 2 -4.84 -2.55 2.25
CA ASP A 2 -4.22 -3.02 1.02
C ASP A 2 -3.95 -1.84 0.08
N SER A 3 -3.13 -2.06 -0.94
CA SER A 3 -2.91 -1.10 -2.01
C SER A 3 -3.00 -1.74 -3.38
N PHE A 4 -3.50 -1.00 -4.37
CA PHE A 4 -3.59 -1.48 -5.73
C PHE A 4 -3.25 -0.40 -6.75
N PRO A 5 -2.64 -0.79 -7.89
CA PRO A 5 -2.29 0.14 -8.94
C PRO A 5 -3.52 0.51 -9.78
N VAL A 6 -3.56 1.78 -10.18
CA VAL A 6 -4.53 2.33 -11.13
C VAL A 6 -3.75 2.79 -12.37
N PRO A 7 -3.46 1.88 -13.32
CA PRO A 7 -2.76 2.22 -14.54
C PRO A 7 -3.65 3.08 -15.44
N VAL A 8 -3.10 4.18 -15.95
CA VAL A 8 -3.83 5.09 -16.87
C VAL A 8 -3.48 4.83 -18.33
N CYS A 9 -2.49 3.98 -18.60
CA CYS A 9 -2.16 3.51 -19.94
C CYS A 9 -1.62 2.07 -19.91
N GLN A 10 -1.53 1.47 -21.10
CA GLN A 10 -0.86 0.19 -21.28
C GLN A 10 0.65 0.30 -20.96
N PRO A 11 1.31 -0.74 -20.40
CA PRO A 11 2.71 -0.69 -20.01
C PRO A 11 3.67 -0.24 -21.11
N ILE A 12 3.41 -0.63 -22.36
CA ILE A 12 4.21 -0.22 -23.54
C ILE A 12 4.22 1.31 -23.78
N ARG A 13 3.27 2.03 -23.20
CA ARG A 13 3.13 3.49 -23.32
C ARG A 13 3.58 4.25 -22.07
N ASN A 14 4.10 3.58 -21.04
CA ASN A 14 4.44 4.22 -19.76
C ASN A 14 5.30 5.49 -19.92
N TYR A 15 6.32 5.46 -20.78
CA TYR A 15 7.22 6.59 -21.03
C TYR A 15 6.70 7.61 -22.05
N ARG A 16 5.59 7.30 -22.74
CA ARG A 16 5.00 8.12 -23.81
C ARG A 16 3.69 8.79 -23.38
N ALA A 17 3.11 8.36 -22.26
CA ALA A 17 1.89 8.93 -21.72
C ALA A 17 2.11 10.40 -21.33
N LYS A 18 1.21 11.27 -21.79
CA LYS A 18 1.20 12.71 -21.44
C LYS A 18 0.02 13.09 -20.54
N ILE A 19 -0.97 12.21 -20.42
CA ILE A 19 -2.12 12.39 -19.53
C ILE A 19 -1.65 12.38 -18.07
N PHE A 20 -2.25 13.21 -17.22
CA PHE A 20 -1.88 13.33 -15.80
C PHE A 20 -0.41 13.69 -15.52
N ARG A 21 0.28 14.36 -16.46
CA ARG A 21 1.65 14.83 -16.27
C ARG A 21 1.76 15.70 -15.01
N GLY A 22 2.72 15.40 -14.13
CA GLY A 22 2.91 16.07 -12.84
C GLY A 22 2.17 15.42 -11.67
N TYR A 23 1.05 14.74 -11.94
CA TYR A 23 0.20 14.07 -10.95
C TYR A 23 0.46 12.56 -10.89
N ALA A 24 0.55 11.89 -12.03
CA ALA A 24 0.87 10.46 -12.13
C ALA A 24 2.35 10.26 -12.46
N ASN A 25 2.90 9.11 -12.05
CA ASN A 25 4.25 8.69 -12.41
C ASN A 25 4.33 7.17 -12.65
N ILE A 26 5.55 6.67 -12.82
CA ILE A 26 5.80 5.24 -13.01
C ILE A 26 6.08 4.60 -11.66
N GLY A 27 5.31 3.56 -11.33
CA GLY A 27 5.54 2.67 -10.21
C GLY A 27 5.81 1.24 -10.66
N TYR A 28 6.23 0.40 -9.72
CA TYR A 28 6.49 -1.02 -9.96
C TYR A 28 5.55 -1.89 -9.14
N LYS A 29 4.84 -2.82 -9.79
CA LYS A 29 4.04 -3.84 -9.11
C LYS A 29 4.85 -5.13 -8.99
N ALA A 30 5.38 -5.40 -7.79
CA ALA A 30 6.24 -6.55 -7.54
C ALA A 30 5.58 -7.90 -7.89
N THR A 31 4.33 -8.11 -7.48
CA THR A 31 3.58 -9.37 -7.71
C THR A 31 3.47 -9.74 -9.19
N LYS A 32 3.32 -8.73 -10.07
CA LYS A 32 3.19 -8.93 -11.52
C LYS A 32 4.49 -8.68 -12.28
N LYS A 33 5.55 -8.23 -11.61
CA LYS A 33 6.83 -7.81 -12.19
C LYS A 33 6.70 -6.82 -13.35
N ILE A 34 5.78 -5.86 -13.23
CA ILE A 34 5.53 -4.85 -14.26
C ILE A 34 5.69 -3.43 -13.72
N TYR A 35 6.21 -2.56 -14.57
CA TYR A 35 6.08 -1.12 -14.39
C TYR A 35 4.75 -0.64 -14.96
N PHE A 36 4.13 0.33 -14.31
CA PHE A 36 2.92 0.97 -14.80
C PHE A 36 2.98 2.48 -14.58
N TYR A 37 2.49 3.24 -15.55
CA TYR A 37 2.26 4.67 -15.38
C TYR A 37 0.83 4.91 -14.88
N GLY A 38 0.69 5.66 -13.79
CA GLY A 38 -0.60 5.97 -13.20
C GLY A 38 -0.51 6.34 -11.72
N PHE A 39 -1.49 5.87 -10.97
CA PHE A 39 -1.65 6.13 -9.55
C PHE A 39 -1.63 4.83 -8.75
N LYS A 40 -1.49 4.94 -7.43
CA LYS A 40 -1.72 3.85 -6.50
C LYS A 40 -2.79 4.28 -5.51
N VAL A 41 -3.72 3.38 -5.23
CA VAL A 41 -4.75 3.59 -4.21
C VAL A 41 -4.35 2.77 -3.00
N HIS A 42 -4.35 3.38 -1.82
CA HIS A 42 -4.19 2.72 -0.53
C HIS A 42 -5.52 2.82 0.21
N VAL A 43 -5.99 1.71 0.78
CA VAL A 43 -7.33 1.66 1.37
C VAL A 43 -7.33 0.89 2.69
N ILE A 44 -8.04 1.43 3.68
CA ILE A 44 -8.40 0.75 4.91
C ILE A 44 -9.87 0.34 4.80
N VAL A 45 -10.14 -0.93 5.06
CA VAL A 45 -11.47 -1.51 5.01
C VAL A 45 -11.74 -2.20 6.33
N SER A 46 -12.96 -2.09 6.84
CA SER A 46 -13.45 -2.86 7.97
C SER A 46 -13.61 -4.34 7.62
N ASP A 47 -13.79 -5.17 8.63
CA ASP A 47 -14.01 -6.62 8.49
C ASP A 47 -15.37 -6.98 7.87
N ASP A 48 -16.35 -6.08 7.94
CA ASP A 48 -17.64 -6.17 7.25
C ASP A 48 -17.66 -5.50 5.85
N GLY A 49 -16.51 -4.99 5.39
CA GLY A 49 -16.31 -4.58 3.99
C GLY A 49 -16.54 -3.10 3.69
N TYR A 50 -16.72 -2.23 4.68
CA TYR A 50 -16.81 -0.79 4.47
C TYR A 50 -15.44 -0.14 4.35
N ILE A 51 -15.29 0.78 3.40
CA ILE A 51 -14.10 1.60 3.29
C ILE A 51 -14.11 2.60 4.44
N LEU A 52 -13.10 2.52 5.32
CA LEU A 52 -12.92 3.45 6.43
C LEU A 52 -12.19 4.71 5.97
N ASP A 53 -11.15 4.54 5.13
CA ASP A 53 -10.41 5.64 4.53
C ASP A 53 -9.60 5.17 3.31
N TYR A 54 -9.22 6.10 2.45
CA TYR A 54 -8.39 5.85 1.30
C TYR A 54 -7.55 7.07 0.90
N VAL A 55 -6.40 6.81 0.28
CA VAL A 55 -5.58 7.85 -0.35
C VAL A 55 -5.15 7.42 -1.74
N VAL A 56 -5.16 8.38 -2.66
CA VAL A 56 -4.68 8.21 -4.04
C VAL A 56 -3.34 8.91 -4.18
N THR A 57 -2.31 8.14 -4.49
CA THR A 57 -0.94 8.61 -4.57
C THR A 57 -0.34 8.38 -5.95
N LYS A 58 0.85 8.97 -6.16
CA LYS A 58 1.70 8.62 -7.30
C LYS A 58 2.06 7.14 -7.25
N ALA A 59 2.09 6.48 -8.40
CA ALA A 59 2.39 5.05 -8.51
C ALA A 59 3.68 4.59 -7.79
N SER A 60 4.69 5.45 -7.70
CA SER A 60 5.98 5.14 -7.05
C SER A 60 5.97 5.19 -5.52
N VAL A 61 4.89 5.67 -4.89
CA VAL A 61 4.84 5.83 -3.44
C VAL A 61 4.81 4.46 -2.75
N HIS A 62 5.56 4.33 -1.66
CA HIS A 62 5.68 3.08 -0.90
C HIS A 62 4.50 2.88 0.05
N ASP A 63 3.99 1.65 0.09
CA ASP A 63 2.77 1.31 0.81
C ASP A 63 2.90 1.55 2.31
N ALA A 64 4.07 1.26 2.89
CA ALA A 64 4.36 1.49 4.29
C ALA A 64 4.20 2.96 4.73
N LYS A 65 4.61 3.91 3.89
CA LYS A 65 4.52 5.34 4.23
C LYS A 65 3.06 5.77 4.36
N GLU A 66 2.25 5.42 3.37
CA GLU A 66 0.85 5.83 3.30
C GLU A 66 -0.01 5.09 4.33
N THR A 67 0.37 3.88 4.73
CA THR A 67 -0.29 3.17 5.83
C THR A 67 -0.29 3.97 7.12
N VAL A 68 0.85 4.56 7.48
CA VAL A 68 0.97 5.34 8.72
C VAL A 68 0.08 6.57 8.65
N GLU A 69 0.16 7.32 7.54
CA GLU A 69 -0.65 8.53 7.34
C GLU A 69 -2.15 8.24 7.35
N LEU A 70 -2.60 7.16 6.70
CA LEU A 70 -4.01 6.75 6.72
C LEU A 70 -4.49 6.40 8.14
N LEU A 71 -3.68 5.70 8.94
CA LEU A 71 -4.05 5.30 10.29
C LEU A 71 -4.04 6.49 11.27
N GLU A 72 -3.12 7.44 11.08
CA GLU A 72 -3.12 8.71 11.81
C GLU A 72 -4.38 9.54 11.54
N ASN A 73 -4.94 9.46 10.32
CA ASN A 73 -6.16 10.21 9.99
C ASN A 73 -7.45 9.48 10.40
N THR A 74 -7.50 8.16 10.19
CA THR A 74 -8.72 7.36 10.38
C THR A 74 -8.97 7.02 11.86
N HIS A 75 -7.90 6.79 12.63
CA HIS A 75 -7.95 6.26 14.00
C HIS A 75 -8.97 5.12 14.19
N PRO A 76 -8.85 4.01 13.43
CA PRO A 76 -9.78 2.91 13.57
C PRO A 76 -9.76 2.38 15.01
N SER A 77 -10.95 2.05 15.53
CA SER A 77 -11.14 1.52 16.88
C SER A 77 -10.51 0.14 17.08
N ASN A 78 -10.28 -0.60 15.98
CA ASN A 78 -9.75 -1.95 16.04
C ASN A 78 -8.24 -1.93 16.24
N TYR A 79 -7.78 -2.70 17.22
CA TYR A 79 -6.36 -2.86 17.54
C TYR A 79 -5.59 -3.62 16.45
N TYR A 80 -6.23 -4.59 15.80
CA TYR A 80 -5.59 -5.45 14.80
C TYR A 80 -5.79 -4.91 13.38
N LEU A 81 -4.69 -4.84 12.63
CA LEU A 81 -4.69 -4.49 11.21
C LEU A 81 -4.23 -5.68 10.38
N LEU A 82 -5.03 -6.09 9.40
CA LEU A 82 -4.63 -7.13 8.44
C LEU A 82 -3.97 -6.48 7.23
N GLY A 83 -2.80 -6.97 6.83
CA GLY A 83 -2.10 -6.54 5.62
C GLY A 83 -1.48 -7.72 4.87
N ASP A 84 -1.07 -7.48 3.63
CA ASP A 84 -0.36 -8.48 2.83
C ASP A 84 1.16 -8.53 3.13
N GLU A 85 1.88 -9.42 2.46
CA GLU A 85 3.35 -9.53 2.58
C GLU A 85 4.12 -8.27 2.15
N GLY A 86 3.47 -7.31 1.49
CA GLY A 86 4.01 -6.01 1.15
C GLY A 86 4.30 -5.15 2.38
N TYR A 87 3.59 -5.39 3.48
CA TYR A 87 3.68 -4.62 4.72
C TYR A 87 4.60 -5.24 5.79
N LEU A 88 5.39 -6.26 5.46
CA LEU A 88 6.31 -6.97 6.37
C LEU A 88 7.49 -6.14 6.92
N GLY A 89 7.59 -4.86 6.58
CA GLY A 89 8.69 -4.00 7.02
C GLY A 89 8.76 -3.89 8.55
N LYS A 90 9.94 -4.13 9.13
CA LYS A 90 10.16 -4.04 10.59
C LYS A 90 9.88 -2.65 11.13
N GLU A 91 10.31 -1.62 10.41
CA GLU A 91 10.09 -0.22 10.78
C GLU A 91 8.60 0.12 10.83
N LEU A 92 7.83 -0.32 9.82
CA LEU A 92 6.38 -0.15 9.79
C LEU A 92 5.71 -0.82 11.00
N HIS A 93 6.05 -2.08 11.28
CA HIS A 93 5.50 -2.77 12.46
C HIS A 93 5.80 -2.03 13.77
N GLN A 94 7.02 -1.49 13.91
CA GLN A 94 7.39 -0.72 15.10
C GLN A 94 6.60 0.58 15.22
N GLN A 95 6.43 1.32 14.13
CA GLN A 95 5.64 2.56 14.10
C GLN A 95 4.17 2.29 14.44
N LEU A 96 3.56 1.29 13.81
CA LEU A 96 2.17 0.93 14.08
C LEU A 96 1.96 0.48 15.53
N LYS A 97 2.91 -0.26 16.09
CA LYS A 97 2.86 -0.66 17.50
C LYS A 97 2.94 0.53 18.44
N GLN A 98 3.75 1.55 18.12
CA GLN A 98 3.81 2.79 18.89
C GLN A 98 2.50 3.58 18.82
N MET A 99 1.78 3.50 17.70
CA MET A 99 0.44 4.08 17.52
C MET A 99 -0.66 3.25 18.21
N GLY A 100 -0.34 2.08 18.78
CA GLY A 100 -1.31 1.21 19.43
C GLY A 100 -2.01 0.23 18.49
N TYR A 101 -1.41 -0.10 17.34
CA TYR A 101 -1.92 -1.09 16.39
C TYR A 101 -0.99 -2.30 16.28
N GLU A 102 -1.56 -3.49 16.17
CA GLU A 102 -0.84 -4.71 15.85
C GLU A 102 -1.12 -5.10 14.39
N LEU A 103 -0.09 -4.99 13.55
CA LEU A 103 -0.16 -5.39 12.15
C LEU A 103 0.08 -6.89 12.01
N TRP A 104 -0.88 -7.60 11.43
CA TRP A 104 -0.79 -9.00 11.07
C TRP A 104 -0.61 -9.14 9.56
N THR A 105 0.48 -9.79 9.19
CA THR A 105 0.82 -10.11 7.80
C THR A 105 1.24 -11.57 7.68
N PRO A 106 0.94 -12.25 6.55
CA PRO A 106 1.52 -13.56 6.27
C PRO A 106 3.05 -13.49 6.23
N TYR A 107 3.72 -14.59 6.57
CA TYR A 107 5.18 -14.70 6.43
C TYR A 107 5.58 -14.98 4.98
N ARG A 108 6.65 -14.31 4.51
CA ARG A 108 7.32 -14.70 3.25
C ARG A 108 8.05 -16.03 3.43
N LYS A 109 7.93 -16.91 2.44
CA LYS A 109 8.63 -18.22 2.40
C LYS A 109 10.14 -18.17 2.66
N ASN A 110 10.79 -17.05 2.32
CA ASN A 110 12.24 -16.89 2.42
C ASN A 110 12.69 -16.14 3.69
N MET A 111 11.80 -15.90 4.66
CA MET A 111 12.18 -15.27 5.92
C MET A 111 12.84 -16.28 6.86
N THR A 112 14.09 -15.99 7.25
CA THR A 112 14.79 -16.75 8.27
C THR A 112 14.24 -16.43 9.66
N GLY A 113 13.89 -17.47 10.41
CA GLY A 113 13.40 -17.34 11.79
C GLY A 113 11.91 -17.05 11.94
N ALA A 114 11.13 -17.10 10.86
CA ALA A 114 9.67 -17.08 10.94
C ALA A 114 9.16 -18.47 11.37
N LYS A 115 8.34 -18.52 12.43
CA LYS A 115 7.60 -19.71 12.88
C LYS A 115 6.13 -19.39 12.98
#